data_AF-A0A448YM82-F1
#
_entry.id   AF-A0A448YM82-F1
#
_cell.length_a   1.000
_cell.length_b   1.000
_cell.length_c   1.000
_cell.angle_alpha   90.00
_cell.angle_beta   90.00
_cell.angle_gamma   90.00
#
_symmetry.space_group_name_H-M   'P 1'
#
loop_
_entity.id
_entity.type
_entity.pdbx_description
1 polymer ?
#
loop_
_entity_poly.entity_id
_entity_poly.type
_entity_poly.pdbx_seq_one_letter_code
_entity_poly.pdbx_strand_id
1 'polypeptide(L)'
;MFAASRRLTGSVCAKPLRRYFGVSVKRAEAEAEARASTSTASAAPEAAAKTATPAAAAASPAKTIAHPTYEDLPNPRGFARPATVELDRPIVDPKDKYKEQTEELHKFGRYIMGCLPKFIQQFSVWKDELTVYVAPSGLKPVAIFLRDHTSSQFKACMDVTAADYPTRQNRFDLVYDLLSVRFNSRIRIKTYASEVSPVPSLVPVWPGCNWFERETYDLYGVFFEGHPDLRRLMTDYGFEGHPLRKDFPTTGYTEVRYDAEKRRIVYEPLELTQAWRDFSVGSSVWDQVGDGSDVTPEDFRLPKPVIKEEEDPKKK
;
A
#
# COMPACT_ATOMS: atom_id res chain seq x y z
N MET A 1 -67.11 -12.76 -19.79
CA MET A 1 -65.93 -13.02 -20.66
C MET A 1 -64.98 -11.85 -20.50
N PHE A 2 -63.71 -12.14 -20.16
CA PHE A 2 -62.44 -11.45 -20.52
C PHE A 2 -62.42 -9.90 -20.63
N ALA A 3 -61.43 -9.15 -20.14
CA ALA A 3 -60.04 -9.47 -19.82
C ALA A 3 -59.43 -8.38 -18.91
N ALA A 4 -58.42 -8.81 -18.16
CA ALA A 4 -57.49 -8.00 -17.39
C ALA A 4 -56.33 -7.47 -18.26
N SER A 5 -55.73 -6.33 -17.90
CA SER A 5 -54.33 -6.00 -18.23
C SER A 5 -53.84 -4.87 -17.31
N ARG A 6 -53.34 -5.19 -16.11
CA ARG A 6 -51.92 -5.32 -15.72
C ARG A 6 -51.13 -4.02 -15.74
N ARG A 7 -51.03 -3.41 -14.54
CA ARG A 7 -49.95 -2.53 -14.11
C ARG A 7 -48.63 -3.33 -14.11
N LEU A 8 -47.61 -2.83 -14.80
CA LEU A 8 -46.24 -3.32 -14.70
C LEU A 8 -45.50 -2.53 -13.64
N THR A 9 -45.62 -2.99 -12.39
CA THR A 9 -44.64 -2.73 -11.34
C THR A 9 -43.49 -3.72 -11.50
N GLY A 10 -42.37 -3.30 -12.08
CA GLY A 10 -41.13 -4.07 -12.13
C GLY A 10 -40.23 -3.74 -10.95
N SER A 11 -40.49 -4.36 -9.80
CA SER A 11 -39.56 -4.39 -8.67
C SER A 11 -38.38 -5.28 -9.04
N VAL A 12 -37.23 -4.69 -9.39
CA VAL A 12 -35.97 -5.41 -9.49
C VAL A 12 -35.47 -5.60 -8.06
N CYS A 13 -35.87 -6.73 -7.47
CA CYS A 13 -35.41 -7.20 -6.17
C CYS A 13 -33.89 -7.41 -6.22
N ALA A 14 -33.15 -6.44 -5.66
CA ALA A 14 -31.74 -6.60 -5.31
C ALA A 14 -31.64 -7.69 -4.24
N LYS A 15 -31.27 -8.91 -4.66
CA LYS A 15 -30.99 -10.01 -3.73
C LYS A 15 -29.78 -9.63 -2.87
N PRO A 16 -29.86 -9.75 -1.54
CA PRO A 16 -28.76 -9.38 -0.66
C PRO A 16 -27.62 -10.39 -0.78
N LEU A 17 -26.40 -9.89 -1.04
CA LEU A 17 -25.07 -10.54 -1.06
C LEU A 17 -24.66 -11.22 0.27
N ARG A 18 -25.62 -11.57 1.13
CA ARG A 18 -25.38 -12.12 2.48
C ARG A 18 -24.90 -13.58 2.49
N ARG A 19 -24.96 -14.28 1.36
CA ARG A 19 -24.68 -15.73 1.28
C ARG A 19 -23.24 -16.09 0.92
N TYR A 20 -22.43 -15.15 0.44
CA TYR A 20 -21.07 -15.44 -0.05
C TYR A 20 -19.95 -15.09 0.94
N PHE A 21 -20.19 -14.19 1.90
CA PHE A 21 -19.19 -13.83 2.92
C PHE A 21 -18.94 -14.89 4.01
N GLY A 22 -19.79 -15.92 4.09
CA GLY A 22 -19.61 -17.03 5.05
C GLY A 22 -18.40 -17.93 4.75
N VAL A 23 -17.87 -17.88 3.52
CA VAL A 23 -16.68 -18.66 3.12
C VAL A 23 -15.39 -17.94 3.53
N SER A 24 -15.34 -16.61 3.43
CA SER A 24 -14.14 -15.83 3.79
C SER A 24 -13.89 -15.75 5.29
N VAL A 25 -14.94 -15.67 6.13
CA VAL A 25 -14.76 -15.65 7.59
C VAL A 25 -14.23 -17.01 8.09
N LYS A 26 -14.77 -18.12 7.58
CA LYS A 26 -14.28 -19.46 7.92
C LYS A 26 -12.84 -19.72 7.45
N ARG A 27 -12.44 -19.12 6.32
CA ARG A 27 -11.06 -19.22 5.80
C ARG A 27 -10.07 -18.37 6.62
N ALA A 28 -10.50 -17.22 7.13
CA ALA A 28 -9.70 -16.38 8.04
C ALA A 28 -9.53 -17.04 9.42
N GLU A 29 -10.57 -17.70 9.94
CA GLU A 29 -10.49 -18.50 11.17
C GLU A 29 -9.54 -19.70 10.98
N ALA A 30 -9.61 -20.39 9.85
CA ALA A 30 -8.70 -21.49 9.53
C ALA A 30 -7.23 -21.05 9.34
N GLU A 31 -6.99 -19.87 8.73
CA GLU A 31 -5.63 -19.30 8.61
C GLU A 31 -5.09 -18.80 9.96
N ALA A 32 -5.97 -18.39 10.90
CA ALA A 32 -5.60 -18.02 12.27
C ALA A 32 -5.30 -19.25 13.15
N GLU A 33 -6.05 -20.35 13.03
CA GLU A 33 -5.75 -21.63 13.69
C GLU A 33 -4.48 -22.28 13.13
N ALA A 34 -4.21 -22.14 11.83
CA ALA A 34 -2.95 -22.59 11.22
C ALA A 34 -1.73 -21.79 11.72
N ARG A 35 -1.91 -20.52 12.08
CA ARG A 35 -0.87 -19.68 12.72
C ARG A 35 -0.72 -19.95 14.22
N ALA A 36 -1.80 -20.30 14.92
CA ALA A 36 -1.77 -20.67 16.33
C ALA A 36 -1.15 -22.07 16.56
N SER A 37 -1.29 -22.98 15.60
CA SER A 37 -0.65 -24.31 15.66
C SER A 37 0.84 -24.29 15.30
N THR A 38 1.34 -23.25 14.62
CA THR A 38 2.76 -23.10 14.29
C THR A 38 3.59 -22.38 15.37
N SER A 39 2.98 -21.89 16.46
CA SER A 39 3.67 -21.18 17.55
C SER A 39 3.98 -22.03 18.79
N THR A 40 3.73 -23.34 18.78
CA THR A 40 3.92 -24.21 19.97
C THR A 40 5.19 -25.08 19.97
N ALA A 41 6.17 -24.80 19.11
CA ALA A 41 7.42 -25.57 19.06
C ALA A 41 8.67 -24.73 19.39
N SER A 42 8.76 -24.23 20.62
CA SER A 42 10.06 -23.99 21.30
C SER A 42 9.91 -24.04 22.82
N ALA A 43 9.68 -25.22 23.37
CA ALA A 43 9.82 -25.45 24.81
C ALA A 43 11.26 -25.89 25.11
N ALA A 44 12.02 -25.03 25.79
CA ALA A 44 13.29 -25.39 26.42
C ALA A 44 13.03 -26.36 27.59
N PRO A 45 13.96 -27.28 27.93
CA PRO A 45 13.70 -28.28 28.97
C PRO A 45 13.81 -27.65 30.36
N GLU A 46 12.75 -27.81 31.15
CA GLU A 46 12.70 -27.56 32.59
C GLU A 46 13.69 -28.47 33.34
N ALA A 47 14.68 -27.88 34.00
CA ALA A 47 15.50 -28.58 34.98
C ALA A 47 14.74 -28.64 36.32
N ALA A 48 14.40 -29.86 36.74
CA ALA A 48 13.68 -30.15 37.99
C ALA A 48 14.47 -29.69 39.24
N ALA A 49 13.89 -28.78 40.03
CA ALA A 49 14.39 -28.40 41.35
C ALA A 49 13.75 -29.28 42.44
N LYS A 50 14.55 -30.15 43.07
CA LYS A 50 14.19 -30.80 44.33
C LYS A 50 14.51 -29.86 45.49
N THR A 51 13.55 -29.75 46.41
CA THR A 51 13.58 -29.01 47.67
C THR A 51 14.59 -29.58 48.66
N ALA A 52 15.43 -28.71 49.24
CA ALA A 52 16.14 -28.96 50.50
C ALA A 52 16.34 -27.64 51.27
N THR A 53 16.07 -27.72 52.58
CA THR A 53 15.99 -26.67 53.61
C THR A 53 17.33 -25.98 53.94
N PRO A 54 17.34 -24.80 54.60
CA PRO A 54 18.49 -23.91 54.65
C PRO A 54 19.44 -24.24 55.82
N ALA A 55 20.75 -24.22 55.57
CA ALA A 55 21.77 -24.25 56.60
C ALA A 55 22.74 -23.07 56.41
N ALA A 56 22.85 -22.29 57.50
CA ALA A 56 23.83 -21.29 57.91
C ALA A 56 24.83 -20.72 56.87
N ALA A 57 24.83 -19.38 56.81
CA ALA A 57 25.75 -18.54 56.07
C ALA A 57 27.23 -18.79 56.43
N ALA A 58 28.02 -19.13 55.41
CA ALA A 58 29.46 -18.89 55.36
C ALA A 58 29.74 -18.05 54.10
N ALA A 59 30.27 -16.85 54.29
CA ALA A 59 30.61 -15.93 53.21
C ALA A 59 31.68 -16.56 52.31
N SER A 60 31.28 -17.00 51.12
CA SER A 60 32.21 -17.38 50.06
C SER A 60 32.77 -16.10 49.42
N PRO A 61 34.06 -16.01 49.09
CA PRO A 61 34.59 -14.84 48.41
C PRO A 61 33.87 -14.69 47.07
N ALA A 62 33.42 -13.47 46.77
CA ALA A 62 32.74 -13.14 45.52
C ALA A 62 33.60 -13.63 44.35
N LYS A 63 33.15 -14.70 43.69
CA LYS A 63 33.74 -15.17 42.45
C LYS A 63 33.43 -14.10 41.42
N THR A 64 34.42 -13.30 41.06
CA THR A 64 34.34 -12.38 39.93
C THR A 64 33.84 -13.19 38.74
N ILE A 65 32.60 -12.96 38.31
CA ILE A 65 32.08 -13.56 37.08
C ILE A 65 32.87 -12.86 35.98
N ALA A 66 33.92 -13.54 35.48
CA ALA A 66 34.65 -13.05 34.34
C ALA A 66 33.66 -12.97 33.17
N HIS A 67 33.39 -11.76 32.69
CA HIS A 67 32.70 -11.61 31.41
C HIS A 67 33.59 -12.26 30.34
N PRO A 68 33.08 -13.19 29.53
CA PRO A 68 33.90 -13.82 28.50
C PRO A 68 34.45 -12.73 27.59
N THR A 69 35.77 -12.77 27.40
CA THR A 69 36.44 -11.85 26.47
C THR A 69 36.09 -12.26 25.04
N TYR A 70 36.27 -11.36 24.07
CA TYR A 70 35.92 -11.63 22.66
C TYR A 70 36.58 -12.91 22.10
N GLU A 71 37.73 -13.30 22.67
CA GLU A 71 38.48 -14.50 22.32
C GLU A 71 37.84 -15.80 22.83
N ASP A 72 36.99 -15.73 23.86
CA ASP A 72 36.29 -16.87 24.46
C ASP A 72 34.98 -17.20 23.73
N LEU A 73 34.53 -16.34 22.81
CA LEU A 73 33.29 -16.53 22.05
C LEU A 73 33.53 -17.52 20.89
N PRO A 74 32.69 -18.56 20.73
CA PRO A 74 32.80 -19.48 19.61
C PRO A 74 32.68 -18.75 18.27
N ASN A 75 33.62 -19.02 17.35
CA ASN A 75 33.63 -18.40 16.04
C ASN A 75 32.32 -18.71 15.29
N PRO A 76 31.53 -17.70 14.87
CA PRO A 76 30.22 -17.92 14.27
C PRO A 76 30.26 -18.66 12.93
N ARG A 77 31.44 -18.76 12.30
CA ARG A 77 31.66 -19.56 11.08
C ARG A 77 31.69 -21.07 11.34
N GLY A 78 31.86 -21.50 12.58
CA GLY A 78 31.90 -22.90 12.99
C GLY A 78 30.54 -23.47 13.42
N PHE A 79 29.49 -22.65 13.51
CA PHE A 79 28.15 -23.15 13.81
C PHE A 79 27.65 -24.03 12.67
N ALA A 80 27.12 -25.21 13.04
CA ALA A 80 26.47 -26.09 12.10
C ALA A 80 25.32 -25.33 11.44
N ARG A 81 25.37 -25.18 10.11
CA ARG A 81 24.23 -24.65 9.38
C ARG A 81 23.06 -25.63 9.58
N PRO A 82 21.83 -25.14 9.74
CA PRO A 82 20.67 -26.02 9.76
C PRO A 82 20.70 -26.88 8.49
N ALA A 83 20.52 -28.19 8.65
CA ALA A 83 20.45 -29.11 7.52
C ALA A 83 19.30 -28.67 6.59
N THR A 84 19.55 -28.67 5.28
CA THR A 84 18.53 -28.38 4.29
C THR A 84 17.43 -29.44 4.39
N VAL A 85 16.27 -29.08 4.91
CA VAL A 85 15.11 -29.96 4.97
C VAL A 85 14.40 -29.91 3.63
N GLU A 86 14.15 -31.06 3.00
CA GLU A 86 13.28 -31.15 1.84
C GLU A 86 11.85 -30.80 2.26
N LEU A 87 11.35 -29.64 1.79
CA LEU A 87 10.00 -29.18 2.09
C LEU A 87 9.05 -29.73 1.03
N ASP A 88 8.20 -30.69 1.42
CA ASP A 88 7.12 -31.18 0.56
C ASP A 88 5.95 -30.19 0.57
N ARG A 89 6.00 -29.21 -0.33
CA ARG A 89 4.95 -28.21 -0.54
C ARG A 89 4.63 -28.12 -2.03
N PRO A 90 3.34 -28.05 -2.42
CA PRO A 90 2.99 -27.89 -3.82
C PRO A 90 3.47 -26.53 -4.36
N ILE A 91 4.02 -26.53 -5.57
CA ILE A 91 4.40 -25.30 -6.28
C ILE A 91 3.12 -24.71 -6.87
N VAL A 92 2.62 -23.63 -6.26
CA VAL A 92 1.43 -22.90 -6.71
C VAL A 92 1.79 -21.43 -6.88
N ASP A 93 1.34 -20.81 -7.98
CA ASP A 93 1.53 -19.37 -8.17
C ASP A 93 0.64 -18.62 -7.15
N PRO A 94 1.21 -17.77 -6.27
CA PRO A 94 0.43 -17.02 -5.29
C PRO A 94 -0.63 -16.10 -5.91
N LYS A 95 -0.48 -15.72 -7.20
CA LYS A 95 -1.44 -14.86 -7.91
C LYS A 95 -2.79 -15.54 -8.12
N ASP A 96 -2.80 -16.86 -8.22
CA ASP A 96 -4.02 -17.63 -8.51
C ASP A 96 -5.08 -17.51 -7.40
N LYS A 97 -4.67 -17.13 -6.19
CA LYS A 97 -5.57 -16.85 -5.06
C LYS A 97 -6.58 -15.72 -5.37
N TYR A 98 -6.24 -14.79 -6.27
CA TYR A 98 -6.97 -13.55 -6.46
C TYR A 98 -7.90 -13.52 -7.68
N LYS A 99 -7.90 -14.56 -8.53
CA LYS A 99 -8.64 -14.57 -9.81
C LYS A 99 -10.12 -14.18 -9.66
N GLU A 100 -10.82 -14.80 -8.71
CA GLU A 100 -12.24 -14.53 -8.43
C GLU A 100 -12.46 -13.09 -7.96
N GLN A 101 -11.59 -12.59 -7.08
CA GLN A 101 -11.68 -11.22 -6.56
C GLN A 101 -11.40 -10.18 -7.65
N THR A 102 -10.43 -10.46 -8.53
CA THR A 102 -10.09 -9.61 -9.67
C THR A 102 -11.31 -9.42 -10.59
N GLU A 103 -12.06 -10.48 -10.88
CA GLU A 103 -13.31 -10.40 -11.66
C GLU A 103 -14.37 -9.51 -11.02
N GLU A 104 -14.58 -9.64 -9.71
CA GLU A 104 -15.54 -8.81 -8.96
C GLU A 104 -15.13 -7.34 -8.97
N LEU A 105 -13.83 -7.05 -8.81
CA LEU A 105 -13.29 -5.68 -8.85
C LEU A 105 -13.40 -5.06 -10.25
N HIS A 106 -13.22 -5.83 -11.32
CA HIS A 106 -13.48 -5.32 -12.68
C HIS A 106 -14.96 -4.97 -12.89
N LYS A 107 -15.88 -5.81 -12.40
CA LYS A 107 -17.34 -5.54 -12.43
C LYS A 107 -17.67 -4.27 -11.65
N PHE A 108 -17.06 -4.09 -10.48
CA PHE A 108 -17.25 -2.90 -9.65
C PHE A 108 -16.63 -1.64 -10.28
N GLY A 109 -15.43 -1.73 -10.85
CA GLY A 109 -14.78 -0.63 -11.58
C GLY A 109 -15.63 -0.14 -12.75
N ARG A 110 -16.18 -1.07 -13.54
CA ARG A 110 -17.15 -0.77 -14.61
C ARG A 110 -18.42 -0.11 -14.09
N TYR A 111 -18.92 -0.55 -12.93
CA TYR A 111 -20.10 0.05 -12.29
C TYR A 111 -19.84 1.52 -11.90
N ILE A 112 -18.72 1.82 -11.23
CA ILE A 112 -18.38 3.20 -10.83
C ILE A 112 -18.21 4.08 -12.08
N MET A 113 -17.51 3.58 -13.11
CA MET A 113 -17.35 4.30 -14.37
C MET A 113 -18.70 4.58 -15.06
N GLY A 114 -19.66 3.65 -14.98
CA GLY A 114 -21.02 3.85 -15.49
C GLY A 114 -21.83 4.89 -14.69
N CYS A 115 -21.61 5.01 -13.39
CA CYS A 115 -22.27 6.01 -12.55
C CYS A 115 -21.71 7.42 -12.75
N LEU A 116 -20.39 7.55 -12.94
CA LEU A 116 -19.69 8.85 -13.03
C LEU A 116 -18.79 8.96 -14.28
N PRO A 117 -19.34 8.87 -15.50
CA PRO A 117 -18.54 8.90 -16.73
C PRO A 117 -17.88 10.27 -16.97
N LYS A 118 -18.38 11.34 -16.36
CA LYS A 118 -17.85 12.70 -16.51
C LYS A 118 -16.47 12.89 -15.86
N PHE A 119 -16.20 12.18 -14.76
CA PHE A 119 -15.02 12.45 -13.91
C PHE A 119 -13.96 11.35 -13.98
N ILE A 120 -14.37 10.10 -14.20
CA ILE A 120 -13.48 8.94 -14.23
C ILE A 120 -12.92 8.77 -15.64
N GLN A 121 -11.60 8.79 -15.75
CA GLN A 121 -10.92 8.63 -17.03
C GLN A 121 -10.71 7.15 -17.36
N GLN A 122 -10.19 6.41 -16.39
CA GLN A 122 -9.87 4.99 -16.51
C GLN A 122 -9.85 4.34 -15.12
N PHE A 123 -9.86 3.02 -15.07
CA PHE A 123 -9.57 2.27 -13.85
C PHE A 123 -8.58 1.15 -14.17
N SER A 124 -7.76 0.78 -13.19
CA SER A 124 -6.85 -0.36 -13.28
C SER A 124 -7.08 -1.28 -12.10
N VAL A 125 -7.05 -2.58 -12.35
CA VAL A 125 -7.12 -3.60 -11.32
C VAL A 125 -5.80 -4.37 -11.34
N TRP A 126 -5.17 -4.52 -10.19
CA TRP A 126 -3.99 -5.35 -10.03
C TRP A 126 -4.17 -6.23 -8.79
N LYS A 127 -4.20 -7.55 -8.98
CA LYS A 127 -4.56 -8.52 -7.94
C LYS A 127 -5.89 -8.16 -7.27
N ASP A 128 -5.87 -7.73 -6.02
CA ASP A 128 -6.99 -7.32 -5.19
C ASP A 128 -7.13 -5.79 -5.03
N GLU A 129 -6.33 -5.00 -5.75
CA GLU A 129 -6.35 -3.54 -5.66
C GLU A 129 -7.06 -2.90 -6.87
N LEU A 130 -8.16 -2.18 -6.59
CA LEU A 130 -8.83 -1.33 -7.58
C LEU A 130 -8.31 0.11 -7.47
N THR A 131 -7.78 0.63 -8.57
CA THR A 131 -7.36 2.03 -8.70
C THR A 131 -8.22 2.75 -9.74
N VAL A 132 -8.80 3.89 -9.36
CA VAL A 132 -9.61 4.74 -10.24
C VAL A 132 -8.85 6.03 -10.53
N TYR A 133 -8.73 6.39 -11.80
CA TYR A 133 -8.04 7.60 -12.24
C TYR A 133 -9.06 8.71 -12.50
N VAL A 134 -8.85 9.84 -11.83
CA VAL A 134 -9.80 10.96 -11.78
C VAL A 134 -9.05 12.25 -12.11
N ALA A 135 -9.72 13.16 -12.82
CA ALA A 135 -9.18 14.50 -13.03
C ALA A 135 -9.23 15.32 -11.71
N PRO A 136 -8.30 16.26 -11.46
CA PRO A 136 -8.30 17.06 -10.22
C PRO A 136 -9.61 17.85 -10.02
N SER A 137 -10.24 18.31 -11.11
CA SER A 137 -11.55 19.01 -11.06
C SER A 137 -12.71 18.13 -10.59
N GLY A 138 -12.61 16.82 -10.80
CA GLY A 138 -13.64 15.83 -10.46
C GLY A 138 -13.42 15.14 -9.11
N LEU A 139 -12.34 15.46 -8.40
CA LEU A 139 -11.93 14.75 -7.19
C LEU A 139 -12.98 14.83 -6.08
N LYS A 140 -13.48 16.03 -5.76
CA LYS A 140 -14.47 16.23 -4.69
C LYS A 140 -15.83 15.54 -4.97
N PRO A 141 -16.44 15.64 -6.17
CA PRO A 141 -17.64 14.87 -6.51
C PRO A 141 -17.45 13.35 -6.39
N VAL A 142 -16.33 12.81 -6.90
CA VAL A 142 -16.05 11.37 -6.82
C VAL A 142 -15.85 10.93 -5.37
N ALA A 143 -15.14 11.72 -4.57
CA ALA A 143 -14.94 11.46 -3.14
C ALA A 143 -16.28 11.40 -2.37
N ILE A 144 -17.19 12.35 -2.62
CA ILE A 144 -18.53 12.37 -2.01
C ILE A 144 -19.32 11.11 -2.42
N PHE A 145 -19.31 10.75 -3.70
CA PHE A 145 -19.97 9.54 -4.18
C PHE A 145 -19.42 8.28 -3.49
N LEU A 146 -18.10 8.13 -3.44
CA LEU A 146 -17.45 6.98 -2.79
C LEU A 146 -17.67 6.91 -1.28
N ARG A 147 -17.95 8.04 -0.62
CA ARG A 147 -18.28 8.07 0.80
C ARG A 147 -19.75 7.73 1.05
N ASP A 148 -20.67 8.27 0.25
CA ASP A 148 -22.10 8.34 0.58
C ASP A 148 -22.98 7.33 -0.16
N HIS A 149 -22.53 6.81 -1.30
CA HIS A 149 -23.32 5.86 -2.08
C HIS A 149 -23.50 4.51 -1.34
N THR A 150 -24.67 3.90 -1.44
CA THR A 150 -24.99 2.70 -0.64
C THR A 150 -24.15 1.49 -1.00
N SER A 151 -23.76 1.33 -2.27
CA SER A 151 -22.85 0.26 -2.70
C SER A 151 -21.36 0.60 -2.51
N SER A 152 -21.00 1.87 -2.35
CA SER A 152 -19.63 2.31 -2.10
C SER A 152 -19.62 3.19 -0.86
N GLN A 153 -19.34 2.57 0.29
CA GLN A 153 -19.33 3.21 1.61
C GLN A 153 -17.91 3.32 2.13
N PHE A 154 -17.04 4.03 1.42
CA PHE A 154 -15.66 4.27 1.81
C PHE A 154 -15.62 5.41 2.85
N LYS A 155 -15.77 5.03 4.13
CA LYS A 155 -15.91 5.98 5.24
C LYS A 155 -14.57 6.41 5.83
N ALA A 156 -13.52 5.61 5.70
CA ALA A 156 -12.20 5.92 6.22
C ALA A 156 -11.25 6.26 5.07
N CYS A 157 -10.61 7.42 5.13
CA CYS A 157 -9.40 7.69 4.36
C CYS A 157 -8.22 7.15 5.17
N MET A 158 -7.46 6.25 4.57
CA MET A 158 -6.32 5.60 5.21
C MET A 158 -5.05 6.40 5.01
N ASP A 159 -4.85 6.94 3.81
CA ASP A 159 -3.65 7.65 3.45
C ASP A 159 -3.90 8.61 2.27
N VAL A 160 -3.13 9.70 2.23
CA VAL A 160 -3.01 10.62 1.10
C VAL A 160 -1.54 10.86 0.84
N THR A 161 -1.06 10.43 -0.31
CA THR A 161 0.33 10.55 -0.70
C THR A 161 0.46 11.17 -2.08
N ALA A 162 1.66 11.67 -2.40
CA ALA A 162 2.01 12.00 -3.77
C ALA A 162 3.18 11.13 -4.24
N ALA A 163 3.27 10.94 -5.55
CA ALA A 163 4.41 10.37 -6.24
C ALA A 163 4.89 11.36 -7.30
N ASP A 164 6.20 11.60 -7.34
CA ASP A 164 6.84 12.52 -8.27
C ASP A 164 7.38 11.76 -9.51
N TYR A 165 6.82 12.09 -10.69
CA TYR A 165 7.23 11.61 -12.00
C TYR A 165 7.66 12.79 -12.89
N PRO A 166 8.94 13.17 -12.90
CA PRO A 166 9.42 14.39 -13.58
C PRO A 166 9.30 14.33 -15.11
N THR A 167 9.15 13.14 -15.70
CA THR A 167 8.98 12.96 -17.14
C THR A 167 7.59 13.32 -17.65
N ARG A 168 6.60 13.46 -16.76
CA ARG A 168 5.22 13.79 -17.13
C ARG A 168 5.00 15.30 -17.09
N GLN A 169 4.07 15.79 -17.92
CA GLN A 169 3.66 17.20 -17.91
C GLN A 169 3.06 17.61 -16.56
N ASN A 170 2.21 16.74 -15.99
CA ASN A 170 1.77 16.85 -14.61
C ASN A 170 2.70 15.98 -13.76
N ARG A 171 3.62 16.65 -13.08
CA ARG A 171 4.73 16.04 -12.34
C ARG A 171 4.27 15.14 -11.19
N PHE A 172 3.22 15.54 -10.48
CA PHE A 172 2.78 14.85 -9.26
C PHE A 172 1.53 14.00 -9.52
N ASP A 173 1.58 12.73 -9.14
CA ASP A 173 0.41 11.88 -8.99
C ASP A 173 0.01 11.86 -7.51
N LEU A 174 -1.16 12.38 -7.18
CA LEU A 174 -1.75 12.24 -5.85
C LEU A 174 -2.52 10.93 -5.76
N VAL A 175 -2.34 10.23 -4.65
CA VAL A 175 -2.92 8.92 -4.37
C VAL A 175 -3.70 8.99 -3.07
N TYR A 176 -4.98 8.66 -3.13
CA TYR A 176 -5.86 8.56 -1.96
C TYR A 176 -6.23 7.11 -1.76
N ASP A 177 -5.84 6.54 -0.62
CA ASP A 177 -6.23 5.19 -0.25
C ASP A 177 -7.41 5.23 0.72
N LEU A 178 -8.49 4.56 0.35
CA LEU A 178 -9.74 4.56 1.08
C LEU A 178 -10.14 3.14 1.51
N LEU A 179 -10.79 3.06 2.66
CA LEU A 179 -11.28 1.83 3.26
C LEU A 179 -12.79 1.91 3.52
N SER A 180 -13.51 0.88 3.06
CA SER A 180 -14.88 0.63 3.47
C SER A 180 -14.89 -0.43 4.57
N VAL A 181 -15.21 -0.01 5.79
CA VAL A 181 -15.35 -0.93 6.94
C VAL A 181 -16.57 -1.85 6.75
N ARG A 182 -17.62 -1.38 6.06
CA ARG A 182 -18.85 -2.14 5.85
C ARG A 182 -18.65 -3.34 4.93
N PHE A 183 -17.88 -3.15 3.85
CA PHE A 183 -17.62 -4.18 2.85
C PHE A 183 -16.23 -4.82 3.01
N ASN A 184 -15.42 -4.32 3.95
CA ASN A 184 -14.02 -4.69 4.13
C ASN A 184 -13.25 -4.65 2.81
N SER A 185 -13.43 -3.58 2.04
CA SER A 185 -12.84 -3.39 0.71
C SER A 185 -12.03 -2.10 0.67
N ARG A 186 -10.98 -2.09 -0.14
CA ARG A 186 -10.11 -0.92 -0.35
C ARG A 186 -10.25 -0.42 -1.78
N ILE A 187 -10.10 0.88 -1.96
CA ILE A 187 -10.06 1.52 -3.27
C ILE A 187 -9.01 2.63 -3.24
N ARG A 188 -8.30 2.78 -4.35
CA ARG A 188 -7.32 3.84 -4.56
C ARG A 188 -7.86 4.84 -5.58
N ILE A 189 -7.80 6.13 -5.28
CA ILE A 189 -8.06 7.19 -6.25
C ILE A 189 -6.72 7.80 -6.62
N LYS A 190 -6.46 7.93 -7.92
CA LYS A 190 -5.31 8.68 -8.43
C LYS A 190 -5.77 9.94 -9.13
N THR A 191 -5.19 11.06 -8.76
CA THR A 191 -5.30 12.32 -9.48
C THR A 191 -3.91 12.85 -9.81
N TYR A 192 -3.84 13.85 -10.67
CA TYR A 192 -2.57 14.46 -11.06
C TYR A 192 -2.57 15.95 -10.71
N ALA A 193 -1.40 16.48 -10.42
CA ALA A 193 -1.13 17.87 -10.12
C ALA A 193 0.18 18.32 -10.77
N SER A 194 0.26 19.62 -11.05
CA SER A 194 1.54 20.27 -11.39
C SER A 194 2.09 21.00 -10.16
N GLU A 195 3.25 21.63 -10.29
CA GLU A 195 3.86 22.37 -9.18
C GLU A 195 3.07 23.61 -8.74
N VAL A 196 2.29 24.17 -9.66
CA VAL A 196 1.56 25.42 -9.44
C VAL A 196 0.04 25.19 -9.45
N SER A 197 -0.43 24.12 -10.10
CA SER A 197 -1.86 23.83 -10.16
C SER A 197 -2.37 23.36 -8.81
N PRO A 198 -3.37 24.03 -8.23
CA PRO A 198 -3.98 23.57 -7.00
C PRO A 198 -4.86 22.33 -7.24
N VAL A 199 -5.04 21.53 -6.19
CA VAL A 199 -5.98 20.40 -6.14
C VAL A 199 -7.01 20.65 -5.04
N PRO A 200 -8.31 20.36 -5.26
CA PRO A 200 -9.30 20.58 -4.20
C PRO A 200 -9.06 19.66 -3.00
N SER A 201 -9.06 20.24 -1.80
CA SER A 201 -8.96 19.53 -0.53
C SER A 201 -10.16 18.61 -0.27
N LEU A 202 -9.89 17.44 0.29
CA LEU A 202 -10.87 16.44 0.71
C LEU A 202 -11.15 16.45 2.22
N VAL A 203 -10.56 17.38 2.98
CA VAL A 203 -10.89 17.64 4.40
C VAL A 203 -12.40 17.75 4.68
N PRO A 204 -13.22 18.47 3.88
CA PRO A 204 -14.67 18.52 4.15
C PRO A 204 -15.39 17.18 3.91
N VAL A 205 -14.77 16.24 3.18
CA VAL A 205 -15.31 14.89 2.94
C VAL A 205 -14.85 13.94 4.05
N TRP A 206 -13.54 13.92 4.32
CA TRP A 206 -12.92 13.16 5.39
C TRP A 206 -12.03 14.09 6.24
N PRO A 207 -12.39 14.35 7.51
CA PRO A 207 -11.60 15.25 8.36
C PRO A 207 -10.19 14.71 8.64
N GLY A 208 -9.98 13.40 8.53
CA GLY A 208 -8.66 12.77 8.68
C GLY A 208 -7.66 13.16 7.59
N CYS A 209 -8.09 13.63 6.42
CA CYS A 209 -7.20 14.05 5.34
C CYS A 209 -6.36 15.30 5.67
N ASN A 210 -6.72 16.06 6.71
CA ASN A 210 -6.07 17.33 7.03
C ASN A 210 -4.55 17.18 7.22
N TRP A 211 -4.12 16.18 7.99
CA TRP A 211 -2.69 15.98 8.25
C TRP A 211 -1.94 15.45 7.03
N PHE A 212 -2.54 14.52 6.29
CA PHE A 212 -1.91 13.94 5.09
C PHE A 212 -1.79 14.94 3.94
N GLU A 213 -2.78 15.82 3.75
CA GLU A 213 -2.70 16.91 2.75
C GLU A 213 -1.61 17.92 3.13
N ARG A 214 -1.45 18.23 4.42
CA ARG A 214 -0.34 19.07 4.92
C ARG A 214 1.02 18.41 4.75
N GLU A 215 1.12 17.12 5.02
CA GLU A 215 2.34 16.34 4.80
C GLU A 215 2.72 16.34 3.32
N THR A 216 1.75 16.12 2.43
CA THR A 216 1.97 16.14 0.98
C THR A 216 2.40 17.53 0.49
N TYR A 217 1.82 18.59 1.06
CA TYR A 217 2.27 19.96 0.80
C TYR A 217 3.71 20.20 1.26
N ASP A 218 4.09 19.72 2.44
CA ASP A 218 5.44 19.92 2.98
C ASP A 218 6.50 19.14 2.18
N LEU A 219 6.21 17.88 1.86
CA LEU A 219 7.19 16.97 1.25
C LEU A 219 7.30 17.10 -0.28
N TYR A 220 6.20 17.40 -0.96
CA TYR A 220 6.15 17.50 -2.44
C TYR A 220 5.82 18.92 -2.94
N GLY A 221 5.24 19.78 -2.11
CA GLY A 221 4.84 21.14 -2.52
C GLY A 221 3.56 21.20 -3.32
N VAL A 222 2.68 20.19 -3.20
CA VAL A 222 1.36 20.22 -3.86
C VAL A 222 0.41 21.11 -3.07
N PHE A 223 -0.22 22.07 -3.75
CA PHE A 223 -1.12 23.03 -3.10
C PHE A 223 -2.57 22.51 -3.08
N PHE A 224 -3.20 22.56 -1.90
CA PHE A 224 -4.59 22.13 -1.71
C PHE A 224 -5.53 23.33 -1.53
N GLU A 225 -6.48 23.50 -2.44
CA GLU A 225 -7.49 24.55 -2.38
C GLU A 225 -8.62 24.19 -1.41
N GLY A 226 -8.98 25.12 -0.52
CA GLY A 226 -10.04 24.92 0.47
C GLY A 226 -9.61 24.16 1.72
N HIS A 227 -8.30 23.99 1.94
CA HIS A 227 -7.76 23.44 3.18
C HIS A 227 -7.81 24.47 4.32
N PRO A 228 -8.21 24.10 5.56
CA PRO A 228 -8.38 25.05 6.66
C PRO A 228 -7.07 25.65 7.22
N ASP A 229 -5.99 24.87 7.31
CA ASP A 229 -4.68 25.32 7.81
C ASP A 229 -3.55 24.62 7.03
N LEU A 230 -3.25 25.10 5.82
CA LEU A 230 -2.19 24.52 5.00
C LEU A 230 -0.83 25.14 5.37
N ARG A 231 -0.04 24.39 6.13
CA ARG A 231 1.33 24.74 6.53
C ARG A 231 2.15 23.47 6.71
N ARG A 232 3.48 23.65 6.74
CA ARG A 232 4.46 22.59 6.97
C ARG A 232 4.19 21.82 8.26
N LEU A 233 4.66 20.57 8.29
CA LEU A 233 4.36 19.63 9.36
C LEU A 233 5.60 18.85 9.82
N MET A 234 6.37 18.31 8.87
CA MET A 234 7.51 17.42 9.13
C MET A 234 8.85 18.15 9.06
N THR A 235 8.97 19.16 8.19
CA THR A 235 10.23 19.89 7.99
C THR A 235 10.45 20.97 9.06
N ASP A 236 11.70 21.43 9.18
CA ASP A 236 12.05 22.54 10.06
C ASP A 236 11.35 23.85 9.64
N TYR A 237 11.12 24.74 10.60
CA TYR A 237 10.35 25.96 10.41
C TYR A 237 10.92 26.86 9.30
N GLY A 238 12.25 26.95 9.22
CA GLY A 238 12.97 27.75 8.23
C GLY A 238 13.45 26.97 7.01
N PHE A 239 12.97 25.74 6.80
CA PHE A 239 13.44 24.89 5.72
C PHE A 239 13.15 25.51 4.33
N GLU A 240 13.97 25.27 3.32
CA GLU A 240 13.70 25.77 1.97
C GLU A 240 13.71 24.60 0.99
N GLY A 241 12.60 24.43 0.27
CA GLY A 241 12.39 23.32 -0.65
C GLY A 241 11.48 22.21 -0.11
N HIS A 242 11.35 21.15 -0.91
CA HIS A 242 10.45 20.02 -0.69
C HIS A 242 11.24 18.71 -0.79
N PRO A 243 11.50 18.00 0.32
CA PRO A 243 12.50 16.93 0.37
C PRO A 243 12.25 15.72 -0.53
N LEU A 244 10.99 15.33 -0.78
CA LEU A 244 10.67 14.11 -1.52
C LEU A 244 10.60 14.31 -3.04
N ARG A 245 10.89 15.52 -3.52
CA ARG A 245 11.02 15.78 -4.94
C ARG A 245 12.31 15.14 -5.49
N LYS A 246 12.26 14.61 -6.71
CA LYS A 246 13.38 13.88 -7.33
C LYS A 246 14.61 14.74 -7.68
N ASP A 247 14.44 16.06 -7.73
CA ASP A 247 15.49 17.05 -7.92
C ASP A 247 16.19 17.45 -6.61
N PHE A 248 15.62 17.10 -5.44
CA PHE A 248 16.21 17.42 -4.15
C PHE A 248 17.35 16.45 -3.77
N PRO A 249 18.54 16.93 -3.38
CA PRO A 249 19.64 16.05 -3.00
C PRO A 249 19.35 15.36 -1.66
N THR A 250 19.75 14.08 -1.54
CA THR A 250 19.48 13.26 -0.34
C THR A 250 19.99 13.89 0.96
N THR A 251 21.07 14.65 0.90
CA THR A 251 21.71 15.28 2.05
C THR A 251 21.14 16.65 2.39
N GLY A 252 20.35 17.25 1.49
CA GLY A 252 19.90 18.63 1.59
C GLY A 252 20.99 19.66 1.29
N TYR A 253 20.68 20.93 1.55
CA TYR A 253 21.54 22.08 1.24
C TYR A 253 22.22 22.70 2.46
N THR A 254 21.63 22.54 3.63
CA THR A 254 22.08 23.18 4.87
C THR A 254 22.35 22.15 5.96
N GLU A 255 23.31 22.47 6.81
CA GLU A 255 23.59 21.77 8.05
C GLU A 255 23.47 22.71 9.25
N VAL A 256 23.46 22.12 10.44
CA VAL A 256 23.18 22.82 11.68
C VAL A 256 24.35 22.60 12.64
N ARG A 257 24.98 23.69 13.09
CA ARG A 257 26.03 23.64 14.12
C ARG A 257 25.79 24.64 15.24
N TYR A 258 26.34 24.35 16.42
CA TYR A 258 26.37 25.31 17.52
C TYR A 258 27.56 26.27 17.36
N ASP A 259 27.27 27.57 17.36
CA ASP A 259 28.29 28.62 17.31
C ASP A 259 28.51 29.17 18.72
N ALA A 260 29.69 28.90 19.30
CA ALA A 260 30.03 29.31 20.65
C ALA A 260 30.17 30.83 20.82
N GLU A 261 30.55 31.56 19.75
CA GLU A 261 30.69 33.01 19.78
C GLU A 261 29.33 33.68 19.90
N LYS A 262 28.36 33.22 19.09
CA LYS A 262 26.99 33.73 19.08
C LYS A 262 26.08 33.07 20.12
N ARG A 263 26.56 32.00 20.78
CA ARG A 263 25.83 31.15 21.73
C ARG A 263 24.48 30.65 21.20
N ARG A 264 24.39 30.40 19.90
CA ARG A 264 23.16 29.97 19.22
C ARG A 264 23.45 28.92 18.16
N ILE A 265 22.41 28.22 17.75
CA ILE A 265 22.44 27.32 16.61
C ILE A 265 22.43 28.14 15.32
N VAL A 266 23.31 27.80 14.37
CA VAL A 266 23.45 28.49 13.07
C VAL A 266 23.26 27.46 11.96
N TYR A 267 22.59 27.89 10.88
CA TYR A 267 22.46 27.14 9.64
C TYR A 267 23.59 27.55 8.69
N GLU A 268 24.33 26.58 8.18
CA GLU A 268 25.42 26.79 7.24
C GLU A 268 25.26 25.89 6.01
N PRO A 269 25.91 26.22 4.87
CA PRO A 269 25.96 25.31 3.73
C PRO A 269 26.55 23.96 4.14
N LEU A 270 26.02 22.88 3.57
CA LEU A 270 26.41 21.51 3.91
C LEU A 270 27.88 21.20 3.57
N GLU A 271 28.64 20.68 4.54
CA GLU A 271 30.01 20.18 4.35
C GLU A 271 30.16 18.78 4.98
N LEU A 272 30.13 17.74 4.14
CA LEU A 272 30.27 16.36 4.62
C LEU A 272 31.73 15.90 4.67
N THR A 273 32.14 15.33 5.81
CA THR A 273 33.46 14.70 5.99
C THR A 273 33.66 13.50 5.06
N GLN A 274 32.59 12.73 4.81
CA GLN A 274 32.54 11.66 3.84
C GLN A 274 31.40 11.92 2.86
N ALA A 275 31.71 12.00 1.57
CA ALA A 275 30.71 12.14 0.54
C ALA A 275 29.79 10.90 0.46
N TRP A 276 28.53 11.14 0.13
CA TRP A 276 27.58 10.08 -0.21
C TRP A 276 28.08 9.28 -1.42
N ARG A 277 28.04 7.95 -1.33
CA ARG A 277 28.42 7.05 -2.42
C ARG A 277 27.17 6.35 -2.92
N ASP A 278 26.76 6.69 -4.13
CA ASP A 278 25.67 5.99 -4.80
C ASP A 278 26.20 4.71 -5.47
N PHE A 279 25.55 3.58 -5.18
CA PHE A 279 25.88 2.27 -5.75
C PHE A 279 24.88 1.83 -6.81
N SER A 280 23.96 2.70 -7.23
CA SER A 280 22.99 2.45 -8.31
C SER A 280 23.64 2.12 -9.66
N VAL A 281 24.87 2.58 -9.89
CA VAL A 281 25.67 2.33 -11.10
C VAL A 281 25.95 0.84 -11.32
N GLY A 282 25.93 0.02 -10.26
CA GLY A 282 26.11 -1.43 -10.34
C GLY A 282 24.83 -2.22 -10.65
N SER A 283 23.74 -1.56 -11.03
CA SER A 283 22.49 -2.22 -11.41
C SER A 283 22.66 -3.08 -12.66
N SER A 284 21.81 -4.11 -12.81
CA SER A 284 21.92 -5.06 -13.92
C SER A 284 21.65 -4.40 -15.27
N VAL A 285 22.48 -4.71 -16.27
CA VAL A 285 22.30 -4.25 -17.67
C VAL A 285 21.15 -4.98 -18.37
N TRP A 286 20.86 -6.20 -17.94
CA TRP A 286 19.77 -7.02 -18.46
C TRP A 286 18.46 -6.68 -17.77
N ASP A 287 17.36 -6.80 -18.53
CA ASP A 287 16.03 -6.74 -17.97
C ASP A 287 15.80 -7.92 -17.02
N GLN A 288 15.48 -7.61 -15.76
CA GLN A 288 15.34 -8.62 -14.72
C GLN A 288 14.01 -9.36 -14.79
N VAL A 289 12.97 -8.72 -15.34
CA VAL A 289 11.61 -9.24 -15.34
C VAL A 289 10.95 -8.99 -16.69
N GLY A 290 10.40 -10.02 -17.32
CA GLY A 290 9.66 -9.87 -18.58
C GLY A 290 8.27 -9.24 -18.41
N ASP A 291 7.49 -9.19 -19.50
CA ASP A 291 6.18 -8.52 -19.60
C ASP A 291 5.09 -9.02 -18.64
N GLY A 292 5.31 -10.17 -18.01
CA GLY A 292 4.37 -10.78 -17.09
C GLY A 292 3.19 -11.45 -17.79
N SER A 293 2.22 -11.88 -16.99
CA SER A 293 1.02 -12.60 -17.44
C SER A 293 -0.21 -11.72 -17.29
N ASP A 294 -0.96 -11.52 -18.37
CA ASP A 294 -2.23 -10.79 -18.32
C ASP A 294 -3.34 -11.66 -17.70
N VAL A 295 -3.81 -11.25 -16.53
CA VAL A 295 -4.86 -11.90 -15.73
C VAL A 295 -6.23 -11.26 -15.90
N THR A 296 -6.40 -10.37 -16.88
CA THR A 296 -7.70 -9.76 -17.16
C THR A 296 -8.76 -10.81 -17.51
N PRO A 297 -9.96 -10.75 -16.92
CA PRO A 297 -11.02 -11.72 -17.23
C PRO A 297 -11.53 -11.58 -18.66
N GLU A 298 -11.99 -12.68 -19.25
CA GLU A 298 -12.45 -12.73 -20.65
C GLU A 298 -13.57 -11.72 -20.94
N ASP A 299 -14.50 -11.54 -19.99
CA ASP A 299 -15.62 -10.58 -20.08
C ASP A 299 -15.17 -9.12 -20.27
N PHE A 300 -13.94 -8.79 -19.88
CA PHE A 300 -13.38 -7.43 -19.93
C PHE A 300 -12.35 -7.26 -21.04
N ARG A 301 -12.03 -8.34 -21.77
CA ARG A 301 -11.20 -8.26 -22.98
C ARG A 301 -12.06 -7.87 -24.17
N LEU A 302 -11.47 -7.11 -25.09
CA LEU A 302 -12.15 -6.78 -26.33
C LEU A 302 -12.34 -8.07 -27.16
N PRO A 303 -13.55 -8.33 -27.68
CA PRO A 303 -13.79 -9.51 -28.49
C PRO A 303 -12.94 -9.44 -29.76
N LYS A 304 -12.18 -10.52 -30.03
CA LYS A 304 -11.39 -10.61 -31.26
C LYS A 304 -12.32 -10.77 -32.45
N PRO A 305 -12.16 -10.00 -33.55
CA PRO A 305 -12.98 -10.17 -34.73
C PRO A 305 -12.77 -11.57 -35.32
N VAL A 306 -13.87 -12.24 -35.67
CA VAL A 306 -13.82 -13.56 -36.33
C VAL A 306 -13.35 -13.33 -37.77
N ILE A 307 -12.16 -13.83 -38.10
CA ILE A 307 -11.65 -13.85 -39.47
C ILE A 307 -12.41 -14.96 -40.21
N LYS A 308 -13.24 -14.60 -41.19
CA LYS A 308 -13.83 -15.59 -42.10
C LYS A 308 -12.75 -15.95 -43.12
N GLU A 309 -12.24 -17.17 -43.05
CA GLU A 309 -11.42 -17.72 -44.12
C GLU A 309 -12.31 -17.84 -45.37
N GLU A 310 -11.95 -17.12 -46.45
CA GLU A 310 -12.58 -17.32 -47.75
C GLU A 310 -12.25 -18.75 -48.19
N GLU A 311 -13.28 -19.58 -48.42
CA GLU A 311 -13.10 -20.91 -48.97
C GLU A 311 -12.35 -20.79 -50.31
N ASP A 312 -11.13 -21.31 -50.35
CA ASP A 312 -10.36 -21.47 -51.59
C ASP A 312 -11.29 -22.11 -52.64
N PRO A 313 -11.54 -21.48 -53.79
CA PRO A 313 -12.38 -22.06 -54.81
C PRO A 313 -11.74 -23.38 -55.26
N LYS A 314 -12.38 -24.50 -54.87
CA LYS A 314 -11.96 -25.87 -55.19
C LYS A 314 -11.41 -25.94 -56.61
N LYS A 315 -10.14 -26.38 -56.71
CA LYS A 315 -9.48 -26.77 -57.97
C LYS A 315 -10.46 -27.65 -58.77
N LYS A 316 -10.84 -27.16 -59.95
CA LYS A 316 -11.54 -27.92 -60.99
C LYS A 316 -10.65 -29.02 -61.55
#